data_AF-A0A3P9CPY7-F1
#
_entry.id   AF-A0A3P9CPY7-F1
#
_cell.length_a   1.000
_cell.length_b   1.000
_cell.length_c   1.000
_cell.angle_alpha   90.00
_cell.angle_beta   90.00
_cell.angle_gamma   90.00
#
_symmetry.space_group_name_H-M   'P 1'
#
loop_
_entity.id
_entity.type
_entity.pdbx_description
1 polymer ?
#
loop_
_entity_poly.entity_id
_entity_poly.type
_entity_poly.pdbx_seq_one_letter_code
_entity_poly.pdbx_strand_id
1 'polypeptide(L)'
;MALRTVRLLIPARAAAFRVVTAAPKASVHTSSVRSLRYGWWAYALGERTTPRLKQYSKVISVDGNLASGKGALAQKLADKLGMLYMPEPDTFYLDKMTGEKEPLPVDFNGMCSLEKFYTDPKAADGNSYRLQLWMYNMRLLQYSDAIEHLLTTGQGVVLERSPFSDVVFLEAMFKQGYIRKECVQHYNEIKDISICEFLPPHLVIYVDLPAEEVQKKLKQSAKSYLQNVPLPYLKSIEEGYKKTFLPKISETSELLAYDATQAQDVERVAEDIEYLKFEKGPWVEQDDVSYHHMRMLVEDKQRVATLTHIPRFLPEITIGAHDYDQKYYAYKSIPGKKYARGYNADVGDKYIWLK
;
A
#
# COMPACT_ATOMS: atom_id res chain seq x y z
N MET A 1 68.37 23.78 -73.78
CA MET A 1 67.30 23.86 -74.79
C MET A 1 66.18 22.94 -74.33
N ALA A 2 65.03 23.47 -73.94
CA ALA A 2 63.76 23.35 -74.67
C ALA A 2 63.23 21.89 -74.73
N LEU A 3 61.98 21.51 -74.45
CA LEU A 3 60.73 22.23 -74.23
C LEU A 3 59.70 21.20 -73.68
N ARG A 4 58.90 21.64 -72.71
CA ARG A 4 57.50 21.28 -72.38
C ARG A 4 56.87 19.97 -72.88
N THR A 5 56.20 19.27 -71.94
CA THR A 5 54.75 19.03 -72.07
C THR A 5 54.03 19.29 -70.74
N VAL A 6 52.95 20.05 -70.84
CA VAL A 6 52.08 20.53 -69.75
C VAL A 6 50.86 19.59 -69.68
N ARG A 7 50.43 19.19 -68.48
CA ARG A 7 49.02 18.91 -68.19
C ARG A 7 48.71 19.29 -66.73
N LEU A 8 47.53 19.89 -66.57
CA LEU A 8 47.12 20.78 -65.48
C LEU A 8 47.21 20.21 -64.05
N LEU A 9 47.60 21.11 -63.14
CA LEU A 9 47.50 21.06 -61.68
C LEU A 9 46.07 21.38 -61.20
N ILE A 10 45.57 20.61 -60.22
CA ILE A 10 44.63 21.05 -59.17
C ILE A 10 45.20 20.52 -57.84
N PRO A 11 45.31 21.33 -56.76
CA PRO A 11 46.26 21.09 -55.68
C PRO A 11 45.79 20.05 -54.66
N ALA A 12 46.77 19.30 -54.15
CA ALA A 12 46.61 18.32 -53.07
C ALA A 12 46.53 18.99 -51.69
N ARG A 13 45.50 18.62 -50.91
CA ARG A 13 45.49 18.63 -49.44
C ARG A 13 44.80 17.33 -49.02
N ALA A 14 45.56 16.35 -48.53
CA ALA A 14 45.92 16.17 -47.11
C ALA A 14 44.70 15.85 -46.23
N ALA A 15 44.52 14.56 -45.94
CA ALA A 15 43.77 14.11 -44.77
C ALA A 15 44.62 13.05 -44.05
N ALA A 16 45.33 13.50 -43.03
CA ALA A 16 46.09 12.66 -42.12
C ALA A 16 45.12 11.80 -41.30
N PHE A 17 45.37 10.49 -41.28
CA PHE A 17 44.73 9.56 -40.35
C PHE A 17 45.09 9.94 -38.92
N ARG A 18 44.13 10.48 -38.16
CA ARG A 18 44.17 10.46 -36.70
C ARG A 18 43.29 9.31 -36.23
N VAL A 19 43.93 8.30 -35.67
CA VAL A 19 43.29 7.25 -34.88
C VAL A 19 42.69 7.91 -33.64
N VAL A 20 41.36 8.03 -33.61
CA VAL A 20 40.61 8.24 -32.37
C VAL A 20 39.99 6.89 -32.05
N THR A 21 40.41 6.32 -30.92
CA THR A 21 39.79 5.14 -30.32
C THR A 21 38.36 5.47 -29.92
N ALA A 22 37.42 5.24 -30.84
CA ALA A 22 36.01 5.28 -30.57
C ALA A 22 35.64 4.01 -29.78
N ALA A 23 35.47 4.15 -28.46
CA ALA A 23 34.78 3.16 -27.65
C ALA A 23 33.41 2.83 -28.30
N PRO A 24 32.95 1.57 -28.30
CA PRO A 24 31.65 1.24 -28.85
C PRO A 24 30.60 2.02 -28.05
N LYS A 25 30.01 3.04 -28.67
CA LYS A 25 28.83 3.71 -28.15
C LYS A 25 27.77 2.63 -27.99
N ALA A 26 27.42 2.36 -26.74
CA ALA A 26 26.35 1.46 -26.34
C ALA A 26 25.16 1.66 -27.28
N SER A 27 24.88 0.62 -28.05
CA SER A 27 23.66 0.51 -28.84
C SER A 27 22.49 0.74 -27.91
N VAL A 28 21.59 1.62 -28.34
CA VAL A 28 20.33 1.94 -27.67
C VAL A 28 19.68 0.65 -27.20
N HIS A 29 19.68 0.40 -25.89
CA HIS A 29 18.71 -0.50 -25.29
C HIS A 29 17.34 0.15 -25.52
N THR A 30 16.67 -0.25 -26.59
CA THR A 30 15.22 -0.08 -26.70
C THR A 30 14.60 -1.04 -25.70
N SER A 31 14.63 -0.70 -24.41
CA SER A 31 13.67 -1.26 -23.48
C SER A 31 12.31 -0.80 -23.98
N SER A 32 11.54 -1.75 -24.51
CA SER A 32 10.11 -1.52 -24.64
C SER A 32 9.63 -1.13 -23.24
N VAL A 33 8.97 0.02 -23.13
CA VAL A 33 8.19 0.38 -21.94
C VAL A 33 6.92 -0.48 -21.93
N ARG A 34 7.08 -1.80 -22.07
CA ARG A 34 6.11 -2.76 -21.59
C ARG A 34 6.55 -3.02 -20.17
N SER A 35 5.77 -2.56 -19.20
CA SER A 35 5.82 -3.19 -17.88
C SER A 35 5.60 -4.67 -18.12
N LEU A 36 6.65 -5.47 -18.11
CA LEU A 36 6.53 -6.92 -18.22
C LEU A 36 5.79 -7.35 -16.97
N ARG A 37 4.48 -7.53 -17.10
CA ARG A 37 3.66 -8.11 -16.04
C ARG A 37 4.09 -9.55 -15.89
N TYR A 38 4.27 -9.99 -14.65
CA TYR A 38 4.47 -11.41 -14.42
C TYR A 38 3.22 -12.13 -14.91
N GLY A 39 3.44 -13.35 -15.40
CA GLY A 39 2.40 -14.11 -16.05
C GLY A 39 2.78 -15.57 -16.05
N TRP A 40 1.88 -16.38 -16.61
CA TRP A 40 2.09 -17.81 -16.71
C TRP A 40 3.39 -18.16 -17.47
N TRP A 41 3.73 -17.40 -18.51
CA TRP A 41 5.00 -17.60 -19.23
C TRP A 41 6.23 -17.32 -18.37
N ALA A 42 6.22 -16.28 -17.54
CA ALA A 42 7.34 -16.01 -16.64
C ALA A 42 7.51 -17.15 -15.62
N TYR A 43 6.40 -17.66 -15.09
CA TYR A 43 6.38 -18.82 -14.20
C TYR A 43 6.91 -20.09 -14.90
N ALA A 44 6.42 -20.39 -16.11
CA ALA A 44 6.83 -21.54 -16.89
C ALA A 44 8.31 -21.48 -17.31
N LEU A 45 8.84 -20.27 -17.59
CA LEU A 45 10.25 -20.02 -17.88
C LEU A 45 11.16 -20.10 -16.65
N GLY A 46 10.60 -20.39 -15.47
CA GLY A 46 11.36 -20.69 -14.25
C GLY A 46 11.40 -19.56 -13.22
N GLU A 47 10.64 -18.48 -13.40
CA GLU A 47 10.54 -17.42 -12.38
C GLU A 47 9.64 -17.87 -11.21
N ARG A 48 10.19 -18.70 -10.32
CA ARG A 48 9.53 -19.18 -9.09
C ARG A 48 9.79 -18.25 -7.90
N THR A 49 8.86 -18.22 -6.96
CA THR A 49 8.92 -17.38 -5.76
C THR A 49 9.67 -18.05 -4.62
N THR A 50 9.53 -19.36 -4.42
CA THR A 50 10.16 -20.10 -3.30
C THR A 50 11.68 -19.92 -3.20
N PRO A 51 12.48 -19.90 -4.30
CA PRO A 51 13.93 -19.74 -4.18
C PRO A 51 14.35 -18.34 -3.69
N ARG A 52 13.45 -17.35 -3.76
CA ARG A 52 13.70 -15.97 -3.31
C ARG A 52 13.40 -15.78 -1.82
N LEU A 53 12.57 -16.64 -1.25
CA LEU A 53 12.16 -16.55 0.15
C LEU A 53 13.31 -16.98 1.07
N LYS A 54 13.72 -16.06 1.94
CA LYS A 54 14.71 -16.23 3.01
C LYS A 54 14.01 -16.28 4.36
N GLN A 55 14.78 -16.52 5.42
CA GLN A 55 14.28 -16.53 6.79
C GLN A 55 13.56 -15.23 7.19
N TYR A 56 14.10 -14.08 6.77
CA TYR A 56 13.52 -12.74 7.02
C TYR A 56 12.49 -12.30 5.97
N SER A 57 12.06 -13.17 5.06
CA SER A 57 10.98 -12.86 4.11
C SER A 57 9.63 -13.05 4.79
N LYS A 58 9.33 -12.14 5.72
CA LYS A 58 8.12 -12.19 6.56
C LYS A 58 7.35 -10.88 6.49
N VAL A 59 6.04 -10.99 6.65
CA VAL A 59 5.13 -9.84 6.76
C VAL A 59 4.82 -9.63 8.23
N ILE A 60 5.26 -8.50 8.78
CA ILE A 60 5.10 -8.13 10.19
C ILE A 60 4.12 -6.95 10.25
N SER A 61 3.03 -7.09 11.02
CA SER A 61 2.07 -6.02 11.29
C SER A 61 2.30 -5.46 12.69
N VAL A 62 2.55 -4.16 12.80
CA VAL A 62 2.59 -3.46 14.09
C VAL A 62 1.23 -2.82 14.33
N ASP A 63 0.54 -3.34 15.35
CA ASP A 63 -0.81 -2.96 15.74
C ASP A 63 -0.84 -2.26 17.10
N GLY A 64 -1.84 -1.41 17.29
CA GLY A 64 -2.01 -0.67 18.53
C GLY A 64 -2.92 0.55 18.37
N ASN A 65 -3.20 1.20 19.50
CA ASN A 65 -4.08 2.37 19.55
C ASN A 65 -3.50 3.59 18.79
N LEU A 66 -4.32 4.59 18.46
CA LEU A 66 -3.95 5.70 17.53
C LEU A 66 -2.61 6.37 17.84
N ALA A 67 -2.34 6.69 19.10
CA ALA A 67 -1.13 7.39 19.54
C ALA A 67 -0.16 6.49 20.34
N SER A 68 -0.09 5.20 20.00
CA SER A 68 0.82 4.25 20.68
C SER A 68 2.30 4.43 20.35
N GLY A 69 2.64 5.21 19.32
CA GLY A 69 4.02 5.34 18.82
C GLY A 69 4.45 4.21 17.87
N LYS A 70 3.49 3.42 17.39
CA LYS A 70 3.68 2.27 16.48
C LYS A 70 4.54 2.58 15.26
N GLY A 71 4.41 3.74 14.63
CA GLY A 71 5.17 4.05 13.42
C GLY A 71 6.66 4.25 13.65
N ALA A 72 7.04 4.87 14.77
CA ALA A 72 8.44 4.98 15.14
C ALA A 72 9.06 3.61 15.46
N LEU A 73 8.29 2.71 16.07
CA LEU A 73 8.72 1.32 16.31
C LEU A 73 8.87 0.55 15.00
N ALA A 74 7.85 0.61 14.12
CA ALA A 74 7.83 -0.09 12.85
C ALA A 74 9.00 0.34 11.94
N GLN A 75 9.28 1.64 11.87
CA GLN A 75 10.39 2.16 11.09
C GLN A 75 11.74 1.65 11.61
N LYS A 76 12.01 1.81 12.91
CA LYS A 76 13.27 1.34 13.52
C LYS A 76 13.45 -0.17 13.41
N LEU A 77 12.36 -0.93 13.54
CA LEU A 77 12.36 -2.38 13.42
C LEU A 77 12.67 -2.83 11.98
N ALA A 78 12.09 -2.14 10.99
CA ALA A 78 12.40 -2.38 9.58
C ALA A 78 13.86 -2.06 9.26
N ASP A 79 14.39 -0.94 9.75
CA ASP A 79 15.80 -0.55 9.56
C ASP A 79 16.75 -1.60 10.17
N LYS A 80 16.43 -2.12 11.36
CA LYS A 80 17.24 -3.15 12.04
C LYS A 80 17.21 -4.50 11.33
N LEU A 81 16.03 -4.93 10.86
CA LEU A 81 15.86 -6.23 10.19
C LEU A 81 16.16 -6.18 8.67
N GLY A 82 16.47 -5.00 8.12
CA GLY A 82 16.66 -4.81 6.68
C GLY A 82 15.39 -5.06 5.86
N MET A 83 14.23 -4.83 6.44
CA MET A 83 12.92 -5.02 5.82
C MET A 83 12.40 -3.71 5.22
N LEU A 84 11.43 -3.80 4.30
CA LEU A 84 10.76 -2.62 3.77
C LEU A 84 9.73 -2.12 4.79
N TYR A 85 9.88 -0.87 5.24
CA TYR A 85 8.87 -0.19 6.04
C TYR A 85 7.80 0.44 5.15
N MET A 86 6.54 0.11 5.43
CA MET A 86 5.37 0.72 4.82
C MET A 86 4.56 1.48 5.89
N PRO A 87 4.49 2.83 5.82
CA PRO A 87 3.81 3.65 6.82
C PRO A 87 2.29 3.48 6.79
N GLU A 88 1.56 3.86 7.85
CA GLU A 88 0.09 3.76 7.88
C GLU A 88 -0.54 4.47 6.66
N PRO A 89 -1.51 3.84 5.96
CA PRO A 89 -2.05 4.41 4.73
C PRO A 89 -3.03 5.54 5.07
N ASP A 90 -2.78 6.70 4.47
CA ASP A 90 -3.67 7.85 4.52
C ASP A 90 -4.84 7.70 3.53
N THR A 91 -5.84 8.58 3.61
CA THR A 91 -6.91 8.71 2.61
C THR A 91 -6.40 8.96 1.19
N PHE A 92 -5.17 9.46 1.05
CA PHE A 92 -4.50 9.78 -0.22
C PHE A 92 -3.47 8.71 -0.64
N TYR A 93 -3.50 7.51 -0.06
CA TYR A 93 -2.54 6.45 -0.37
C TYR A 93 -2.51 6.11 -1.87
N LEU A 94 -3.69 6.05 -2.51
CA LEU A 94 -3.82 5.77 -3.94
C LEU A 94 -3.10 6.82 -4.82
N ASP A 95 -3.14 8.09 -4.44
CA ASP A 95 -2.46 9.17 -5.16
C ASP A 95 -0.94 9.03 -5.08
N LYS A 96 -0.43 8.70 -3.87
CA LYS A 96 1.00 8.41 -3.66
C LYS A 96 1.45 7.22 -4.50
N MET A 97 0.64 6.17 -4.55
CA MET A 97 0.90 4.96 -5.33
C MET A 97 0.91 5.23 -6.84
N THR A 98 -0.01 6.07 -7.32
CA THR A 98 -0.09 6.42 -8.75
C THR A 98 1.01 7.39 -9.18
N GLY A 99 1.77 7.95 -8.23
CA GLY A 99 2.90 8.84 -8.47
C GLY A 99 2.49 10.29 -8.68
N GLU A 100 1.34 10.70 -8.13
CA GLU A 100 0.92 12.09 -8.15
C GLU A 100 1.82 12.95 -7.28
N LYS A 101 2.16 14.14 -7.78
CA LYS A 101 3.02 15.09 -7.05
C LYS A 101 2.27 15.77 -5.91
N GLU A 102 0.97 15.99 -6.10
CA GLU A 102 0.08 16.62 -5.14
C GLU A 102 -1.13 15.71 -4.93
N PRO A 103 -1.64 15.59 -3.68
CA PRO A 103 -2.85 14.84 -3.42
C PRO A 103 -4.03 15.41 -4.21
N LEU A 104 -4.81 14.52 -4.82
CA LEU A 104 -6.01 14.93 -5.55
C LEU A 104 -7.08 15.46 -4.59
N PRO A 105 -8.00 16.31 -5.08
CA PRO A 105 -9.15 16.76 -4.31
C PRO A 105 -9.90 15.62 -3.64
N VAL A 106 -10.45 15.90 -2.45
CA VAL A 106 -11.16 14.92 -1.60
C VAL A 106 -12.32 14.25 -2.35
N ASP A 107 -12.92 14.94 -3.32
CA ASP A 107 -14.01 14.42 -4.15
C ASP A 107 -13.61 13.17 -4.95
N PHE A 108 -12.32 13.02 -5.30
CA PHE A 108 -11.79 11.85 -6.00
C PHE A 108 -11.24 10.78 -5.05
N ASN A 109 -11.01 11.14 -3.78
CA ASN A 109 -10.47 10.27 -2.73
C ASN A 109 -11.55 9.85 -1.73
N GLY A 110 -12.56 9.16 -2.23
CA GLY A 110 -13.64 8.57 -1.41
C GLY A 110 -14.61 9.58 -0.80
N MET A 111 -14.51 10.87 -1.13
CA MET A 111 -15.36 11.95 -0.60
C MET A 111 -15.41 11.95 0.95
N CYS A 112 -14.30 11.58 1.59
CA CYS A 112 -14.25 11.35 3.02
C CYS A 112 -13.19 12.23 3.67
N SER A 113 -13.46 12.68 4.90
CA SER A 113 -12.52 13.48 5.67
C SER A 113 -12.42 12.97 7.09
N LEU A 114 -11.17 12.70 7.52
CA LEU A 114 -10.82 12.37 8.90
C LEU A 114 -11.15 13.53 9.83
N GLU A 115 -10.90 14.77 9.40
CA GLU A 115 -11.17 15.97 10.20
C GLU A 115 -12.66 16.07 10.50
N LYS A 116 -13.50 15.91 9.48
CA LYS A 116 -14.96 15.93 9.61
C LYS A 116 -15.46 14.80 10.51
N PHE A 117 -14.84 13.62 10.44
CA PHE A 117 -15.18 12.50 11.31
C PHE A 117 -14.92 12.80 12.78
N TYR A 118 -13.79 13.42 13.12
CA TYR A 118 -13.48 13.75 14.52
C TYR A 118 -14.23 14.97 15.05
N THR A 119 -14.63 15.91 14.18
CA THR A 119 -15.44 17.07 14.60
C THR A 119 -16.92 16.72 14.77
N ASP A 120 -17.47 15.94 13.84
CA ASP A 120 -18.87 15.50 13.88
C ASP A 120 -19.01 14.05 13.40
N PRO A 121 -18.78 13.07 14.30
CA PRO A 121 -18.89 11.65 13.97
C PRO A 121 -20.33 11.19 13.66
N LYS A 122 -21.35 11.99 13.98
CA LYS A 122 -22.77 11.65 13.81
C LYS A 122 -23.43 12.44 12.67
N ALA A 123 -22.61 13.06 11.81
CA ALA A 123 -23.09 13.78 10.65
C ALA A 123 -24.00 12.89 9.77
N ALA A 124 -25.13 13.45 9.34
CA ALA A 124 -26.11 12.77 8.49
C ALA A 124 -25.57 12.39 7.10
N ASP A 125 -24.45 12.99 6.68
CA ASP A 125 -23.81 12.80 5.36
C ASP A 125 -23.17 11.41 5.17
N GLY A 126 -23.16 10.57 6.21
CA GLY A 126 -22.59 9.22 6.15
C GLY A 126 -21.06 9.18 6.12
N ASN A 127 -20.38 10.32 6.39
CA ASN A 127 -18.92 10.43 6.32
C ASN A 127 -18.21 9.37 7.17
N SER A 128 -18.73 9.06 8.36
CA SER A 128 -18.14 8.09 9.29
C SER A 128 -17.96 6.71 8.66
N TYR A 129 -19.02 6.18 8.04
CA TYR A 129 -18.93 4.86 7.41
C TYR A 129 -18.16 4.90 6.09
N ARG A 130 -18.35 5.96 5.28
CA ARG A 130 -17.63 6.13 4.01
C ARG A 130 -16.12 6.21 4.23
N LEU A 131 -15.68 6.94 5.26
CA LEU A 131 -14.28 7.01 5.67
C LEU A 131 -13.75 5.64 6.09
N GLN A 132 -14.48 4.91 6.93
CA GLN A 132 -14.07 3.58 7.38
C GLN A 132 -13.87 2.62 6.20
N LEU A 133 -14.83 2.60 5.27
CA LEU A 133 -14.74 1.79 4.05
C LEU A 133 -13.57 2.22 3.16
N TRP A 134 -13.36 3.52 2.99
CA TRP A 134 -12.23 4.03 2.20
C TRP A 134 -10.88 3.65 2.82
N MET A 135 -10.73 3.78 4.14
CA MET A 135 -9.52 3.39 4.87
C MET A 135 -9.28 1.88 4.80
N TYR A 136 -10.35 1.07 4.85
CA TYR A 136 -10.25 -0.37 4.62
C TYR A 136 -9.68 -0.69 3.23
N ASN A 137 -10.22 -0.03 2.19
CA ASN A 137 -9.75 -0.22 0.81
C ASN A 137 -8.28 0.19 0.66
N MET A 138 -7.86 1.32 1.25
CA MET A 138 -6.46 1.76 1.21
C MET A 138 -5.53 0.76 1.92
N ARG A 139 -5.94 0.21 3.07
CA ARG A 139 -5.18 -0.83 3.78
C ARG A 139 -5.10 -2.12 2.98
N LEU A 140 -6.18 -2.52 2.29
CA LEU A 140 -6.18 -3.71 1.45
C LEU A 140 -5.22 -3.54 0.26
N LEU A 141 -5.22 -2.37 -0.38
CA LEU A 141 -4.29 -2.04 -1.46
C LEU A 141 -2.83 -2.04 -0.97
N GLN A 142 -2.56 -1.44 0.18
CA GLN A 142 -1.23 -1.48 0.78
C GLN A 142 -0.79 -2.91 1.12
N TYR A 143 -1.70 -3.75 1.63
CA TYR A 143 -1.41 -5.14 1.91
C TYR A 143 -1.09 -5.92 0.64
N SER A 144 -1.81 -5.63 -0.45
CA SER A 144 -1.48 -6.15 -1.78
C SER A 144 -0.09 -5.73 -2.25
N ASP A 145 0.30 -4.47 -2.04
CA ASP A 145 1.66 -3.98 -2.36
C ASP A 145 2.74 -4.66 -1.50
N ALA A 146 2.45 -4.88 -0.22
CA ALA A 146 3.34 -5.59 0.68
C ALA A 146 3.59 -7.04 0.24
N ILE A 147 2.52 -7.75 -0.15
CA ILE A 147 2.62 -9.11 -0.68
C ILE A 147 3.34 -9.12 -2.04
N GLU A 148 3.04 -8.16 -2.93
CA GLU A 148 3.73 -8.05 -4.21
C GLU A 148 5.24 -7.86 -3.99
N HIS A 149 5.64 -6.95 -3.10
CA HIS A 149 7.05 -6.72 -2.77
C HIS A 149 7.72 -7.97 -2.19
N LEU A 150 7.04 -8.64 -1.25
CA LEU A 150 7.51 -9.88 -0.64
C LEU A 150 7.75 -10.99 -1.68
N LEU A 151 6.77 -11.23 -2.56
CA LEU A 151 6.83 -12.31 -3.55
C LEU A 151 7.79 -12.01 -4.72
N THR A 152 7.96 -10.74 -5.07
CA THR A 152 8.85 -10.32 -6.17
C THR A 152 10.31 -10.26 -5.72
N THR A 153 10.60 -9.61 -4.59
CA THR A 153 11.96 -9.34 -4.12
C THR A 153 12.48 -10.37 -3.11
N GLY A 154 11.59 -11.03 -2.38
CA GLY A 154 11.94 -11.84 -1.23
C GLY A 154 12.34 -11.02 0.00
N GLN A 155 12.16 -9.70 0.00
CA GLN A 155 12.42 -8.87 1.19
C GLN A 155 11.18 -8.85 2.10
N GLY A 156 11.38 -9.00 3.41
CA GLY A 156 10.31 -8.84 4.41
C GLY A 156 9.74 -7.43 4.42
N VAL A 157 8.49 -7.31 4.91
CA VAL A 157 7.77 -6.03 4.97
C VAL A 157 7.21 -5.82 6.37
N VAL A 158 7.42 -4.62 6.90
CA VAL A 158 6.85 -4.16 8.17
C VAL A 158 5.76 -3.14 7.85
N LEU A 159 4.55 -3.46 8.29
CA LEU A 159 3.33 -2.68 8.08
C LEU A 159 2.88 -2.03 9.38
N GLU A 160 2.36 -0.81 9.29
CA GLU A 160 1.54 -0.24 10.35
C GLU A 160 0.07 -0.56 10.11
N ARG A 161 -0.51 -1.38 10.99
CA ARG A 161 -1.90 -1.84 10.94
C ARG A 161 -2.29 -2.57 9.65
N SER A 162 -2.55 -3.86 9.79
CA SER A 162 -3.06 -4.68 8.70
C SER A 162 -4.59 -4.51 8.49
N PRO A 163 -5.15 -4.90 7.32
CA PRO A 163 -6.59 -4.96 7.10
C PRO A 163 -7.35 -5.82 8.13
N PHE A 164 -6.67 -6.80 8.73
CA PHE A 164 -7.22 -7.67 9.76
C PHE A 164 -7.58 -6.90 11.04
N SER A 165 -6.83 -5.86 11.36
CA SER A 165 -7.04 -5.01 12.56
C SER A 165 -8.18 -3.99 12.39
N ASP A 166 -8.65 -3.73 11.17
CA ASP A 166 -9.60 -2.65 10.91
C ASP A 166 -10.99 -2.87 11.53
N VAL A 167 -11.38 -4.14 11.74
CA VAL A 167 -12.65 -4.50 12.39
C VAL A 167 -12.79 -3.89 13.79
N VAL A 168 -11.67 -3.65 14.48
CA VAL A 168 -11.65 -3.08 15.83
C VAL A 168 -12.16 -1.63 15.82
N PHE A 169 -11.83 -0.86 14.77
CA PHE A 169 -12.31 0.51 14.60
C PHE A 169 -13.80 0.54 14.28
N LEU A 170 -14.26 -0.34 13.40
CA LEU A 170 -15.68 -0.47 13.08
C LEU A 170 -16.52 -0.84 14.31
N GLU A 171 -16.09 -1.83 15.09
CA GLU A 171 -16.78 -2.23 16.32
C GLU A 171 -16.84 -1.09 17.34
N ALA A 172 -15.74 -0.34 17.49
CA ALA A 172 -15.71 0.83 18.35
C ALA A 172 -16.67 1.93 17.86
N MET A 173 -16.74 2.18 16.55
CA MET A 173 -17.69 3.13 15.96
C MET A 173 -19.15 2.69 16.15
N PHE A 174 -19.44 1.39 16.06
CA PHE A 174 -20.76 0.84 16.30
C PHE A 174 -21.18 0.99 17.77
N LYS A 175 -20.29 0.66 18.72
CA LYS A 175 -20.54 0.83 20.16
C LYS A 175 -20.86 2.28 20.55
N GLN A 176 -20.23 3.26 19.89
CA GLN A 176 -20.49 4.68 20.13
C GLN A 176 -21.73 5.22 19.37
N GLY A 177 -22.36 4.39 18.54
CA GLY A 177 -23.53 4.76 17.75
C GLY A 177 -23.22 5.75 16.62
N TYR A 178 -22.01 5.68 16.04
CA TYR A 178 -21.63 6.50 14.87
C TYR A 178 -22.09 5.88 13.55
N ILE A 179 -22.31 4.57 13.53
CA ILE A 179 -22.68 3.81 12.34
C ILE A 179 -23.90 2.94 12.60
N ARG A 180 -24.69 2.69 11.55
CA ARG A 180 -25.88 1.85 11.61
C ARG A 180 -25.51 0.36 11.53
N LYS A 181 -26.40 -0.51 12.00
CA LYS A 181 -26.20 -1.97 11.96
C LYS A 181 -26.06 -2.50 10.52
N GLU A 182 -26.79 -1.91 9.58
CA GLU A 182 -26.71 -2.23 8.14
C GLU A 182 -25.31 -2.00 7.57
N CYS A 183 -24.64 -0.93 8.01
CA CYS A 183 -23.27 -0.61 7.62
C CYS A 183 -22.28 -1.66 8.14
N VAL A 184 -22.49 -2.16 9.36
CA VAL A 184 -21.65 -3.23 9.94
C VAL A 184 -21.81 -4.53 9.14
N GLN A 185 -23.03 -4.88 8.75
CA GLN A 185 -23.29 -6.06 7.91
C GLN A 185 -22.60 -5.95 6.55
N HIS A 186 -22.72 -4.80 5.89
CA HIS A 186 -22.05 -4.55 4.61
C HIS A 186 -20.52 -4.65 4.74
N TYR A 187 -19.95 -4.11 5.82
CA TYR A 187 -18.52 -4.24 6.06
C TYR A 187 -18.10 -5.71 6.27
N ASN A 188 -18.87 -6.49 7.02
CA ASN A 188 -18.56 -7.90 7.23
C ASN A 188 -18.62 -8.71 5.93
N GLU A 189 -19.60 -8.45 5.06
CA GLU A 189 -19.67 -9.06 3.73
C GLU A 189 -18.43 -8.74 2.88
N ILE A 190 -18.03 -7.47 2.83
CA ILE A 190 -16.79 -7.04 2.13
C ILE A 190 -15.58 -7.73 2.71
N LYS A 191 -15.47 -7.74 4.05
CA LYS A 191 -14.35 -8.34 4.76
C LYS A 191 -14.23 -9.83 4.47
N ASP A 192 -15.34 -10.57 4.51
CA ASP A 192 -15.35 -12.02 4.30
C ASP A 192 -14.99 -12.40 2.85
N ILE A 193 -15.33 -11.56 1.87
CA ILE A 193 -14.97 -11.73 0.46
C ILE A 193 -13.52 -11.34 0.18
N SER A 194 -13.04 -10.25 0.78
CA SER A 194 -11.71 -9.71 0.46
C SER A 194 -10.60 -10.37 1.25
N ILE A 195 -10.79 -10.65 2.56
CA ILE A 195 -9.75 -11.22 3.41
C ILE A 195 -9.41 -12.67 3.02
N CYS A 196 -10.38 -13.44 2.52
CA CYS A 196 -10.15 -14.85 2.20
C CYS A 196 -9.17 -15.06 1.01
N GLU A 197 -8.99 -14.04 0.17
CA GLU A 197 -8.03 -14.05 -0.94
C GLU A 197 -6.59 -13.80 -0.49
N PHE A 198 -6.38 -13.36 0.75
CA PHE A 198 -5.07 -13.01 1.28
C PHE A 198 -4.65 -13.86 2.48
N LEU A 199 -3.37 -14.18 2.55
CA LEU A 199 -2.79 -14.82 3.73
C LEU A 199 -2.64 -13.80 4.88
N PRO A 200 -2.86 -14.19 6.15
CA PRO A 200 -2.65 -13.32 7.30
C PRO A 200 -1.18 -12.92 7.46
N PRO A 201 -0.85 -11.86 8.22
CA PRO A 201 0.55 -11.55 8.52
C PRO A 201 1.23 -12.72 9.26
N HIS A 202 2.55 -12.83 9.15
CA HIS A 202 3.30 -13.89 9.85
C HIS A 202 3.43 -13.60 11.35
N LEU A 203 3.62 -12.31 11.67
CA LEU A 203 3.76 -11.81 13.02
C LEU A 203 2.91 -10.56 13.19
N VAL A 204 2.21 -10.50 14.32
CA VAL A 204 1.55 -9.29 14.80
C VAL A 204 2.22 -8.83 16.08
N ILE A 205 2.66 -7.57 16.08
CA ILE A 205 3.24 -6.91 17.26
C ILE A 205 2.19 -5.94 17.79
N TYR A 206 1.60 -6.25 18.94
CA TYR A 206 0.64 -5.40 19.61
C TYR A 206 1.33 -4.53 20.66
N VAL A 207 1.19 -3.21 20.53
CA VAL A 207 1.68 -2.25 21.53
C VAL A 207 0.53 -1.86 22.46
N ASP A 208 0.57 -2.35 23.70
CA ASP A 208 -0.41 -2.00 24.72
C ASP A 208 -0.09 -0.61 25.29
N LEU A 209 -1.06 0.29 25.14
CA LEU A 209 -1.03 1.63 25.71
C LEU A 209 -2.45 1.95 26.20
N PRO A 210 -2.63 2.24 27.50
CA PRO A 210 -3.95 2.46 28.05
C PRO A 210 -4.62 3.68 27.40
N ALA A 211 -5.93 3.58 27.16
CA ALA A 211 -6.71 4.63 26.49
C ALA A 211 -6.56 6.04 27.13
N GLU A 212 -6.30 6.11 28.43
CA GLU A 212 -6.13 7.36 29.17
C GLU A 212 -4.81 8.07 28.81
N GLU A 213 -3.74 7.31 28.62
CA GLU A 213 -2.45 7.85 28.16
C GLU A 213 -2.52 8.24 26.68
N VAL A 214 -3.21 7.43 25.86
CA VAL A 214 -3.49 7.77 24.45
C VAL A 214 -4.18 9.12 24.37
N GLN A 215 -5.20 9.36 25.20
CA GLN A 215 -5.91 10.65 25.21
C GLN A 215 -4.99 11.81 25.60
N LYS A 216 -4.11 11.63 26.60
CA LYS A 216 -3.12 12.66 26.98
C LYS A 216 -2.18 12.98 25.81
N LYS A 217 -1.66 11.97 25.11
CA LYS A 217 -0.81 12.15 23.92
C LYS A 217 -1.56 12.81 22.77
N LEU A 218 -2.83 12.47 22.56
CA LEU A 218 -3.67 13.10 21.52
C LEU A 218 -3.94 14.58 21.82
N LYS A 219 -4.18 14.95 23.09
CA LYS A 219 -4.30 16.36 23.51
C LYS A 219 -3.02 17.16 23.31
N GLN A 220 -1.86 16.52 23.46
CA GLN A 220 -0.55 17.13 23.22
C GLN A 220 -0.18 17.20 21.73
N SER A 221 -0.96 16.55 20.86
CA SER A 221 -0.72 16.57 19.42
C SER A 221 -1.05 17.94 18.82
N ALA A 222 -0.24 18.36 17.85
CA ALA A 222 -0.42 19.62 17.12
C ALA A 222 -1.70 19.66 16.26
N LYS A 223 -2.32 18.50 15.99
CA LYS A 223 -3.52 18.36 15.17
C LYS A 223 -4.77 18.64 15.99
N SER A 224 -5.40 19.80 15.78
CA SER A 224 -6.58 20.28 16.52
C SER A 224 -7.76 19.29 16.49
N TYR A 225 -8.00 18.62 15.37
CA TYR A 225 -9.09 17.65 15.24
C TYR A 225 -8.89 16.38 16.06
N LEU A 226 -7.65 15.97 16.35
CA LEU A 226 -7.37 14.77 17.16
C LEU A 226 -7.53 15.01 18.67
N GLN A 227 -7.63 16.27 19.11
CA GLN A 227 -7.75 16.61 20.52
C GLN A 227 -9.13 16.27 21.08
N ASN A 228 -10.16 16.22 20.23
CA ASN A 228 -11.56 16.03 20.61
C ASN A 228 -12.01 14.57 20.63
N VAL A 229 -11.09 13.61 20.52
CA VAL A 229 -11.45 12.19 20.49
C VAL A 229 -12.02 11.75 21.86
N PRO A 230 -13.23 11.16 21.90
CA PRO A 230 -13.86 10.77 23.14
C PRO A 230 -13.16 9.55 23.76
N LEU A 231 -12.91 9.61 25.07
CA LEU A 231 -12.28 8.53 25.83
C LEU A 231 -13.07 7.19 25.75
N PRO A 232 -14.41 7.16 25.77
CA PRO A 232 -15.18 5.94 25.56
C PRO A 232 -14.88 5.24 24.22
N TYR A 233 -14.60 6.00 23.16
CA TYR A 233 -14.23 5.44 21.85
C TYR A 233 -12.85 4.76 21.92
N LEU A 234 -11.86 5.40 22.54
CA LEU A 234 -10.53 4.82 22.72
C LEU A 234 -10.55 3.55 23.59
N LYS A 235 -11.35 3.54 24.66
CA LYS A 235 -11.58 2.34 25.49
C LYS A 235 -12.26 1.23 24.69
N SER A 236 -13.22 1.58 23.83
CA SER A 236 -13.89 0.61 22.95
C SER A 236 -12.92 -0.04 21.96
N ILE A 237 -11.95 0.72 21.43
CA ILE A 237 -10.88 0.21 20.56
C ILE A 237 -9.98 -0.75 21.34
N GLU A 238 -9.50 -0.34 22.52
CA GLU A 238 -8.65 -1.19 23.37
C GLU A 238 -9.33 -2.52 23.71
N GLU A 239 -10.61 -2.47 24.08
CA GLU A 239 -11.41 -3.68 24.32
C GLU A 239 -11.55 -4.55 23.07
N GLY A 240 -11.78 -3.95 21.88
CA GLY A 240 -11.94 -4.70 20.65
C GLY A 240 -10.63 -5.37 20.22
N TYR A 241 -9.48 -4.73 20.45
CA TYR A 241 -8.18 -5.37 20.27
C TYR A 241 -8.05 -6.59 21.20
N LYS A 242 -8.25 -6.40 22.50
CA LYS A 242 -8.04 -7.45 23.52
C LYS A 242 -9.03 -8.61 23.42
N LYS A 243 -10.31 -8.34 23.12
CA LYS A 243 -11.38 -9.36 23.12
C LYS A 243 -11.58 -10.03 21.77
N THR A 244 -11.47 -9.31 20.67
CA THR A 244 -11.85 -9.82 19.34
C THR A 244 -10.61 -10.13 18.51
N PHE A 245 -9.69 -9.17 18.37
CA PHE A 245 -8.59 -9.28 17.42
C PHE A 245 -7.46 -10.19 17.89
N LEU A 246 -6.93 -9.97 19.11
CA LEU A 246 -5.79 -10.75 19.62
C LEU A 246 -6.06 -12.26 19.69
N PRO A 247 -7.23 -12.73 20.17
CA PRO A 247 -7.53 -14.17 20.17
C PRO A 247 -7.59 -14.74 18.75
N LYS A 248 -8.31 -14.07 17.83
CA LYS A 248 -8.49 -14.54 16.45
C LYS A 248 -7.17 -14.58 15.67
N ILE A 249 -6.29 -13.60 15.88
CA ILE A 249 -5.02 -13.51 15.17
C ILE A 249 -3.99 -14.50 15.73
N SER A 250 -4.09 -14.84 17.03
CA SER A 250 -3.20 -15.82 17.69
C SER A 250 -3.38 -17.25 17.18
N GLU A 251 -4.54 -17.57 16.60
CA GLU A 251 -4.82 -18.87 15.97
C GLU A 251 -4.08 -19.03 14.63
N THR A 252 -3.89 -17.91 13.91
CA THR A 252 -3.41 -17.93 12.52
C THR A 252 -1.99 -17.38 12.35
N SER A 253 -1.51 -16.56 13.28
CA SER A 253 -0.21 -15.88 13.22
C SER A 253 0.45 -15.82 14.60
N GLU A 254 1.76 -15.59 14.63
CA GLU A 254 2.45 -15.37 15.89
C GLU A 254 2.15 -13.98 16.44
N LEU A 255 1.96 -13.89 17.75
CA LEU A 255 1.57 -12.66 18.43
C LEU A 255 2.61 -12.30 19.50
N LEU A 256 3.14 -11.09 19.41
CA LEU A 256 3.96 -10.47 20.45
C LEU A 256 3.24 -9.25 21.02
N ALA A 257 3.05 -9.21 22.34
CA ALA A 257 2.43 -8.09 23.01
C ALA A 257 3.46 -7.38 23.89
N TYR A 258 3.63 -6.08 23.71
CA TYR A 258 4.57 -5.26 24.44
C TYR A 258 3.87 -4.08 25.11
N ASP A 259 4.31 -3.74 26.32
CA ASP A 259 3.95 -2.47 26.94
C ASP A 259 4.67 -1.31 26.23
N ALA A 260 4.10 -0.12 26.28
CA ALA A 260 4.67 1.07 25.63
C ALA A 260 6.10 1.44 26.05
N THR A 261 6.57 1.03 27.23
CA THR A 261 7.96 1.21 27.68
C THR A 261 8.89 0.17 27.05
N GLN A 262 8.46 -1.09 27.02
CA GLN A 262 9.20 -2.20 26.41
C GLN A 262 9.29 -2.04 24.89
N ALA A 263 8.23 -1.50 24.27
CA ALA A 263 8.16 -1.21 22.85
C ALA A 263 9.23 -0.18 22.39
N GLN A 264 9.80 0.63 23.29
CA GLN A 264 10.89 1.55 22.93
C GLN A 264 12.21 0.81 22.71
N ASP A 265 12.37 -0.36 23.32
CA ASP A 265 13.55 -1.21 23.18
C ASP A 265 13.42 -2.12 21.96
N VAL A 266 13.75 -1.55 20.80
CA VAL A 266 13.72 -2.25 19.51
C VAL A 266 14.71 -3.41 19.49
N GLU A 267 15.74 -3.38 20.34
CA GLU A 267 16.75 -4.44 20.33
C GLU A 267 16.17 -5.74 20.83
N ARG A 268 15.51 -5.67 21.98
CA ARG A 268 14.76 -6.78 22.56
C ARG A 268 13.68 -7.31 21.62
N VAL A 269 12.91 -6.42 20.99
CA VAL A 269 11.85 -6.85 20.05
C VAL A 269 12.45 -7.63 18.87
N ALA A 270 13.58 -7.19 18.32
CA ALA A 270 14.25 -7.90 17.24
C ALA A 270 14.81 -9.27 17.69
N GLU A 271 15.36 -9.36 18.90
CA GLU A 271 15.81 -10.64 19.46
C GLU A 271 14.65 -11.62 19.64
N ASP A 272 13.52 -11.16 20.20
CA ASP A 272 12.32 -11.98 20.36
C ASP A 272 11.82 -12.52 19.00
N ILE A 273 11.93 -11.71 17.93
CA ILE A 273 11.58 -12.12 16.56
C ILE A 273 12.53 -13.20 16.02
N GLU A 274 13.82 -13.14 16.34
CA GLU A 274 14.79 -14.14 15.91
C GLU A 274 14.62 -15.48 16.63
N TYR A 275 14.19 -15.45 17.89
CA TYR A 275 13.89 -16.66 18.67
C TYR A 275 12.54 -17.31 18.31
N LEU A 276 11.63 -16.56 17.69
CA LEU A 276 10.33 -17.09 17.28
C LEU A 276 10.45 -18.14 16.17
N LYS A 277 9.75 -19.26 16.37
CA LYS A 277 9.56 -20.28 15.35
C LYS A 277 8.21 -20.09 14.67
N PHE A 278 8.26 -19.76 13.38
CA PHE A 278 7.06 -19.57 12.56
C PHE A 278 6.52 -20.92 12.09
N GLU A 279 5.82 -21.61 12.99
CA GLU A 279 5.17 -22.90 12.68
C GLU A 279 3.66 -22.74 12.48
N LYS A 280 3.08 -21.61 12.90
CA LYS A 280 1.64 -21.33 12.77
C LYS A 280 1.29 -20.69 11.43
N GLY A 281 0.06 -20.99 11.00
CA GLY A 281 -0.62 -20.30 9.92
C GLY A 281 -0.51 -20.98 8.56
N PRO A 282 -1.30 -20.51 7.58
CA PRO A 282 -1.42 -21.13 6.27
C PRO A 282 -0.16 -20.98 5.39
N TRP A 283 0.84 -20.20 5.83
CA TRP A 283 2.08 -19.95 5.08
C TRP A 283 2.93 -21.18 4.85
N VAL A 284 2.90 -22.14 5.78
CA VAL A 284 3.70 -23.38 5.70
C VAL A 284 3.15 -24.33 4.63
N GLU A 285 1.85 -24.26 4.37
CA GLU A 285 1.13 -25.13 3.42
C GLU A 285 1.17 -24.61 1.97
N GLN A 286 1.82 -23.46 1.71
CA GLN A 286 1.81 -22.83 0.39
C GLN A 286 2.87 -23.40 -0.56
N ASP A 287 2.42 -23.76 -1.75
CA ASP A 287 3.27 -24.19 -2.85
C ASP A 287 3.59 -23.05 -3.83
N ASP A 288 4.58 -23.27 -4.72
CA ASP A 288 4.93 -22.35 -5.82
C ASP A 288 3.71 -21.94 -6.68
N VAL A 289 2.75 -22.84 -6.87
CA VAL A 289 1.52 -22.59 -7.64
C VAL A 289 0.60 -21.62 -6.90
N SER A 290 0.40 -21.81 -5.59
CA SER A 290 -0.39 -20.91 -4.76
C SER A 290 0.21 -19.51 -4.74
N TYR A 291 1.54 -19.42 -4.58
CA TYR A 291 2.25 -18.14 -4.67
C TYR A 291 2.16 -17.50 -6.06
N HIS A 292 2.15 -18.28 -7.14
CA HIS A 292 1.94 -17.77 -8.48
C HIS A 292 0.54 -17.12 -8.62
N HIS A 293 -0.52 -17.79 -8.17
CA HIS A 293 -1.87 -17.24 -8.23
C HIS A 293 -2.03 -15.99 -7.36
N MET A 294 -1.46 -16.00 -6.15
CA MET A 294 -1.47 -14.82 -5.27
C MET A 294 -0.69 -13.66 -5.91
N ARG A 295 0.46 -13.91 -6.52
CA ARG A 295 1.23 -12.88 -7.26
C ARG A 295 0.43 -12.28 -8.41
N MET A 296 -0.26 -13.12 -9.19
CA MET A 296 -1.14 -12.67 -10.28
C MET A 296 -2.30 -11.80 -9.77
N LEU A 297 -2.85 -12.13 -8.60
CA LEU A 297 -3.91 -11.33 -7.97
C LEU A 297 -3.38 -9.96 -7.52
N VAL A 298 -2.25 -9.93 -6.81
CA VAL A 298 -1.74 -8.69 -6.22
C VAL A 298 -1.14 -7.73 -7.24
N GLU A 299 -0.63 -8.21 -8.37
CA GLU A 299 -0.17 -7.34 -9.46
C GLU A 299 -1.35 -6.58 -10.12
N ASP A 300 -2.56 -7.15 -10.10
CA ASP A 300 -3.77 -6.51 -10.60
C ASP A 300 -4.53 -5.75 -9.50
N LYS A 301 -4.10 -4.51 -9.26
CA LYS A 301 -4.72 -3.63 -8.26
C LYS A 301 -6.19 -3.33 -8.52
N GLN A 302 -6.64 -3.37 -9.78
CA GLN A 302 -8.06 -3.18 -10.09
C GLN A 302 -8.88 -4.37 -9.62
N ARG A 303 -8.36 -5.59 -9.84
CA ARG A 303 -8.99 -6.82 -9.33
C ARG A 303 -9.07 -6.84 -7.81
N VAL A 304 -7.99 -6.45 -7.11
CA VAL A 304 -7.99 -6.31 -5.65
C VAL A 304 -9.03 -5.30 -5.17
N ALA A 305 -9.09 -4.12 -5.79
CA ALA A 305 -10.09 -3.10 -5.44
C ALA A 305 -11.52 -3.59 -5.68
N THR A 306 -11.75 -4.37 -6.74
CA THR A 306 -13.07 -4.92 -7.10
C THR A 306 -13.64 -5.84 -6.02
N LEU A 307 -12.79 -6.54 -5.23
CA LEU A 307 -13.23 -7.37 -4.11
C LEU A 307 -14.03 -6.59 -3.05
N THR A 308 -13.79 -5.28 -2.95
CA THR A 308 -14.47 -4.40 -1.99
C THR A 308 -15.74 -3.75 -2.53
N HIS A 309 -16.01 -3.93 -3.83
CA HIS A 309 -17.16 -3.33 -4.51
C HIS A 309 -18.30 -4.34 -4.65
N ILE A 310 -19.19 -4.37 -3.66
CA ILE A 310 -20.39 -5.20 -3.66
C ILE A 310 -21.60 -4.35 -4.08
N PRO A 311 -22.53 -4.87 -4.91
CA PRO A 311 -23.73 -4.15 -5.31
C PRO A 311 -24.79 -4.13 -4.19
N ARG A 312 -24.43 -3.58 -3.03
CA ARG A 312 -25.33 -3.36 -1.89
C ARG A 312 -25.48 -1.86 -1.65
N PHE A 313 -26.70 -1.37 -1.84
CA PHE A 313 -26.98 0.06 -1.79
C PHE A 313 -27.26 0.51 -0.36
N LEU A 314 -26.33 1.25 0.24
CA LEU A 314 -26.51 1.98 1.49
C LEU A 314 -26.45 3.49 1.23
N PRO A 315 -27.26 4.33 1.90
CA PRO A 315 -27.28 5.77 1.67
C PRO A 315 -25.94 6.46 1.98
N GLU A 316 -25.11 5.92 2.85
CA GLU A 316 -23.81 6.51 3.21
C GLU A 316 -22.74 6.37 2.12
N ILE A 317 -22.84 5.32 1.29
CA ILE A 317 -21.83 4.94 0.28
C ILE A 317 -22.34 5.07 -1.14
N THR A 318 -23.66 5.00 -1.35
CA THR A 318 -24.25 5.00 -2.70
C THR A 318 -24.20 6.40 -3.26
N ILE A 319 -23.48 6.56 -4.37
CA ILE A 319 -23.40 7.82 -5.11
C ILE A 319 -24.47 7.81 -6.20
N GLY A 320 -25.21 8.90 -6.32
CA GLY A 320 -26.20 9.05 -7.39
C GLY A 320 -25.55 9.06 -8.78
N ALA A 321 -26.22 8.50 -9.78
CA ALA A 321 -25.65 8.36 -11.13
C ALA A 321 -25.18 9.69 -11.74
N HIS A 322 -25.95 10.77 -11.56
CA HIS A 322 -25.59 12.09 -12.06
C HIS A 322 -24.32 12.66 -11.41
N ASP A 323 -24.19 12.50 -10.09
CA ASP A 323 -23.03 12.97 -9.33
C ASP A 323 -21.78 12.14 -9.70
N TYR A 324 -21.95 10.82 -9.87
CA TYR A 324 -20.90 9.95 -10.36
C TYR A 324 -20.41 10.35 -11.76
N ASP A 325 -21.33 10.58 -12.69
CA ASP A 325 -21.00 10.95 -14.08
C ASP A 325 -20.26 12.30 -14.13
N GLN A 326 -20.74 13.29 -13.38
CA GLN A 326 -20.07 14.59 -13.26
C GLN A 326 -18.64 14.45 -12.73
N LYS A 327 -18.45 13.68 -11.65
CA LYS A 327 -17.13 13.43 -11.05
C LYS A 327 -16.21 12.61 -11.95
N TYR A 328 -16.76 11.65 -12.67
CA TYR A 328 -16.00 10.83 -13.62
C TYR A 328 -15.39 11.68 -14.74
N TYR A 329 -16.18 12.57 -15.35
CA TYR A 329 -15.67 13.48 -16.37
C TYR A 329 -14.75 14.56 -15.78
N ALA A 330 -15.03 15.04 -14.56
CA ALA A 330 -14.13 15.95 -13.85
C ALA A 330 -12.76 15.31 -13.60
N TYR A 331 -12.72 14.06 -13.14
CA TYR A 331 -11.48 13.31 -12.96
C TYR A 331 -10.71 13.12 -14.28
N LYS A 332 -11.41 12.76 -15.36
CA LYS A 332 -10.79 12.63 -16.70
C LYS A 332 -10.30 13.94 -17.30
N SER A 333 -10.83 15.08 -16.84
CA SER A 333 -10.36 16.40 -17.27
C SER A 333 -9.04 16.82 -16.63
N ILE A 334 -8.62 16.12 -15.56
CA ILE A 334 -7.33 16.35 -14.91
C ILE A 334 -6.21 15.93 -15.86
N PRO A 335 -5.15 16.76 -16.01
CA PRO A 335 -4.01 16.41 -16.84
C PRO A 335 -3.41 15.05 -16.46
N GLY A 336 -3.18 14.18 -17.45
CA GLY A 336 -2.59 12.86 -17.25
C GLY A 336 -3.56 11.76 -16.80
N LYS A 337 -4.86 12.06 -16.64
CA LYS A 337 -5.88 11.10 -16.17
C LYS A 337 -6.89 10.68 -17.23
N LYS A 338 -6.82 11.24 -18.43
CA LYS A 338 -7.77 10.94 -19.51
C LYS A 338 -7.58 9.54 -20.09
N TYR A 339 -6.33 9.12 -20.27
CA TYR A 339 -5.95 7.81 -20.82
C TYR A 339 -5.03 7.04 -19.86
N ALA A 340 -4.73 5.79 -20.23
CA ALA A 340 -3.78 4.97 -19.49
C ALA A 340 -2.41 5.66 -19.37
N ARG A 341 -1.71 5.40 -18.27
CA ARG A 341 -0.37 5.95 -18.01
C ARG A 341 0.57 5.66 -19.19
N GLY A 342 1.26 6.68 -19.69
CA GLY A 342 2.15 6.57 -20.85
C GLY A 342 1.52 6.91 -22.20
N TYR A 343 0.22 7.21 -22.23
CA TYR A 343 -0.55 7.59 -23.43
C TYR A 343 -1.18 8.99 -23.35
N ASN A 344 -0.72 9.84 -22.42
CA ASN A 344 -1.28 11.16 -22.16
C ASN A 344 -0.38 12.26 -22.75
N ALA A 345 -0.77 12.83 -23.89
CA ALA A 345 -0.01 13.84 -24.62
C ALA A 345 0.15 15.16 -23.84
N ASP A 346 -0.84 15.48 -23.01
CA ASP A 346 -0.93 16.64 -22.13
C ASP A 346 0.13 16.68 -21.04
N VAL A 347 0.61 15.51 -20.58
CA VAL A 347 1.73 15.41 -19.62
C VAL A 347 3.08 15.15 -20.31
N GLY A 348 3.11 15.22 -21.64
CA GLY A 348 4.34 15.08 -22.43
C GLY A 348 4.76 13.64 -22.71
N ASP A 349 3.83 12.67 -22.65
CA ASP A 349 4.13 11.30 -23.04
C ASP A 349 4.56 11.24 -24.52
N LYS A 350 5.73 10.64 -24.76
CA LYS A 350 6.31 10.49 -26.10
C LYS A 350 5.97 9.12 -26.70
N TYR A 351 6.02 9.06 -28.03
CA TYR A 351 5.82 7.82 -28.81
C TYR A 351 4.47 7.15 -28.60
N ILE A 352 3.42 7.94 -28.32
CA ILE A 352 2.06 7.42 -28.01
C ILE A 352 1.55 6.48 -29.12
N TRP A 353 1.82 6.78 -30.38
CA TRP A 353 1.40 5.99 -31.53
C TRP A 353 2.20 4.69 -31.75
N LEU A 354 3.33 4.51 -31.04
CA LEU A 354 4.23 3.35 -31.13
C LEU A 354 4.24 2.47 -29.86
N LYS A 355 3.41 2.80 -28.87
CA LYS A 355 3.18 1.99 -27.67
C LYS A 355 1.90 1.19 -27.88
#